data_AF-A0A3C1WWP3-F1
#
_entry.id   AF-A0A3C1WWP3-F1
#
_cell.length_a   1.000
_cell.length_b   1.000
_cell.length_c   1.000
_cell.angle_alpha   90.00
_cell.angle_beta   90.00
_cell.angle_gamma   90.00
#
_symmetry.space_group_name_H-M   'P 1'
#
loop_
_entity.id
_entity.type
_entity.pdbx_description
1 polymer ?
#
loop_
_entity_poly.entity_id
_entity_poly.type
_entity_poly.pdbx_seq_one_letter_code
_entity_poly.pdbx_strand_id
1 'polypeptide(L)' 'YQNHLIKVIPFIKPIPSRTIAVAYRKSFVRINAIEVIAEAIRLIKTETIEMI' A
#
# COMPACT_ATOMS: atom_id res chain seq x y z
N TYR A 1 4.14 13.21 10.93
CA TYR A 1 5.42 13.70 11.48
C TYR A 1 5.92 14.80 10.55
N GLN A 2 5.94 16.06 10.99
CA GLN A 2 6.52 17.15 10.20
C GLN A 2 7.96 17.38 10.65
N ASN A 3 8.91 16.96 9.82
CA ASN A 3 10.33 17.20 10.04
C ASN A 3 10.71 18.53 9.37
N HIS A 4 11.14 19.52 10.15
CA HIS A 4 11.55 20.83 9.66
C HIS A 4 12.79 20.82 8.74
N LEU A 5 13.53 19.70 8.71
CA LEU A 5 14.68 19.50 7.82
C LEU A 5 14.29 18.94 6.45
N ILE A 6 13.03 18.56 6.23
CA ILE A 6 12.56 17.89 5.01
C ILE A 6 11.44 18.71 4.37
N LYS A 7 11.53 18.93 3.05
CA LYS A 7 10.51 19.60 2.24
C LYS A 7 9.97 18.64 1.19
N VAL A 8 8.66 18.41 1.20
CA VAL A 8 7.95 17.65 0.16
C VAL A 8 7.57 18.60 -0.96
N ILE A 9 7.92 18.25 -2.21
CA ILE A 9 7.53 19.01 -3.41
C ILE A 9 6.44 18.19 -4.13
N PRO A 10 5.20 18.70 -4.25
CA PRO A 10 4.12 17.98 -4.90
C PRO A 10 4.33 17.86 -6.42
N PHE A 11 3.81 16.79 -7.02
CA PHE A 11 3.83 16.62 -8.47
C PHE A 11 2.88 17.61 -9.16
N ILE A 12 3.30 18.06 -10.35
CA ILE A 12 2.43 18.81 -11.26
C ILE A 12 1.42 17.84 -11.86
N LYS A 13 0.17 18.27 -12.05
CA LYS A 13 -0.87 17.44 -12.64
C LYS A 13 -0.46 16.96 -14.06
N PRO A 14 -0.79 15.71 -14.43
CA PRO A 14 -1.48 14.70 -13.63
C PRO A 14 -0.59 14.09 -12.54
N ILE A 15 -1.14 13.93 -11.33
CA ILE A 15 -0.40 13.32 -10.21
C ILE A 15 -0.25 11.83 -10.52
N PRO A 16 0.98 11.27 -10.51
CA PRO A 16 1.18 9.84 -10.71
C PRO A 16 0.59 9.06 -9.53
N SER A 17 -0.15 7.99 -9.82
CA SER A 17 -0.65 7.05 -8.83
C SER A 17 0.03 5.68 -8.97
N ARG A 18 -0.03 4.88 -7.91
CA ARG A 18 0.43 3.48 -7.92
C ARG A 18 -0.66 2.58 -7.36
N THR A 19 -0.85 1.41 -7.97
CA THR A 19 -1.70 0.36 -7.41
C THR A 19 -0.82 -0.60 -6.62
N ILE A 20 -1.14 -0.82 -5.35
CA ILE A 20 -0.46 -1.79 -4.50
C ILE A 20 -1.27 -3.09 -4.51
N ALA A 21 -0.62 -4.21 -4.81
CA ALA A 21 -1.26 -5.52 -4.87
C ALA A 21 -0.43 -6.57 -4.13
N VAL A 22 -1.11 -7.58 -3.58
CA VAL A 22 -0.47 -8.77 -2.99
C VAL A 22 -0.46 -9.87 -4.04
N ALA A 23 0.72 -10.38 -4.37
CA ALA A 23 0.89 -11.49 -5.30
C ALA A 23 1.34 -12.76 -4.56
N TYR A 24 0.82 -13.91 -4.98
CA TYR A 24 1.19 -15.21 -4.45
C TYR A 24 1.19 -16.27 -5.56
N ARG A 25 1.93 -17.37 -5.34
CA ARG A 25 1.93 -18.50 -6.28
C ARG A 25 0.59 -19.22 -6.23
N LYS A 26 0.06 -19.61 -7.39
CA LYS A 26 -1.15 -20.44 -7.50
C LYS A 26 -1.04 -21.76 -6.71
N SER A 27 0.15 -22.35 -6.64
CA SER A 27 0.41 -23.59 -5.89
C SER A 27 0.53 -23.40 -4.37
N PHE A 28 0.34 -22.18 -3.87
CA PHE A 28 0.42 -21.91 -2.45
C PHE A 28 -0.80 -22.51 -1.73
N VAL A 29 -0.53 -23.40 -0.78
CA VAL A 29 -1.58 -24.24 -0.17
C VAL A 29 -2.36 -23.57 0.96
N ARG A 30 -1.88 -22.44 1.50
CA ARG A 30 -2.49 -21.77 2.67
C ARG A 30 -3.18 -20.45 2.29
N ILE A 31 -4.19 -20.51 1.43
CA ILE A 31 -4.91 -19.31 0.97
C ILE A 31 -5.45 -18.46 2.13
N ASN A 32 -5.94 -19.08 3.21
CA ASN A 32 -6.39 -18.34 4.40
C ASN A 32 -5.30 -17.43 5.01
N ALA A 33 -4.03 -17.82 4.92
CA ALA A 33 -2.94 -16.97 5.39
C ALA A 33 -2.76 -15.72 4.52
N ILE A 34 -2.97 -15.84 3.20
CA ILE A 34 -2.93 -14.70 2.28
C ILE A 34 -4.09 -13.74 2.59
N GLU A 35 -5.28 -14.25 2.86
CA GLU A 35 -6.43 -13.41 3.21
C GLU A 35 -6.21 -12.63 4.50
N VAL A 36 -5.66 -13.27 5.54
CA VAL A 36 -5.31 -12.60 6.80
C VAL A 36 -4.24 -11.52 6.58
N ILE A 37 -3.26 -11.76 5.72
CA ILE A 37 -2.24 -10.76 5.37
C ILE A 37 -2.88 -9.60 4.59
N ALA A 38 -3.73 -9.89 3.60
CA ALA A 38 -4.43 -8.86 2.84
C ALA A 38 -5.28 -7.98 3.75
N GLU A 39 -5.96 -8.58 4.73
CA GLU A 39 -6.74 -7.86 5.71
C GLU A 39 -5.88 -7.02 6.66
N ALA A 40 -4.76 -7.57 7.14
CA ALA A 40 -3.82 -6.82 7.96
C ALA A 40 -3.28 -5.60 7.21
N ILE A 41 -3.02 -5.70 5.90
CA ILE A 41 -2.58 -4.58 5.07
C ILE A 41 -3.69 -3.53 4.95
N ARG A 42 -4.96 -3.93 4.76
CA ARG A 42 -6.12 -2.98 4.73
C ARG A 42 -6.26 -2.18 6.03
N LEU A 43 -5.94 -2.80 7.15
CA LEU A 43 -6.01 -2.15 8.47
C LEU A 43 -4.90 -1.11 8.69
N ILE A 44 -3.84 -1.10 7.86
CA ILE A 44 -2.78 -0.10 7.91
C ILE A 44 -3.34 1.23 7.39
N LYS A 45 -3.78 2.09 8.30
CA LYS A 45 -4.24 3.45 8.00
C LYS A 45 -3.04 4.36 7.81
N THR A 46 -2.56 4.47 6.58
CA THR A 46 -1.46 5.37 6.20
C THR A 46 -1.87 6.22 5.01
N GLU A 47 -1.57 7.52 5.05
CA GLU A 47 -1.89 8.49 3.99
C GLU A 47 -1.23 8.15 2.63
N THR A 48 -0.29 7.22 2.60
CA THR A 48 0.48 6.84 1.39
C THR A 48 0.05 5.51 0.77
N ILE A 49 -0.93 4.82 1.35
CA ILE A 49 -1.42 3.52 0.87
C ILE A 49 -2.93 3.64 0.65
N GLU A 50 -3.34 3.53 -0.62
CA GLU A 50 -4.74 3.42 -1.00
C GLU A 50 -4.92 2.03 -1.64
N MET A 51 -5.70 1.18 -0.98
CA MET A 51 -6.06 -0.13 -1.51
C MET A 51 -7.35 -0.01 -2.31
N ILE A 52 -7.28 -0.36 -3.60
CA ILE A 52 -8.41 -0.40 -4.53
C ILE A 52 -9.06 -1.78 -4.48
#